data_AF-A0ABD0RCH9-F1
#
_entry.id   AF-A0ABD0RCH9-F1
#
_cell.length_a   1.000
_cell.length_b   1.000
_cell.length_c   1.000
_cell.angle_alpha   90.00
_cell.angle_beta   90.00
_cell.angle_gamma   90.00
#
_symmetry.space_group_name_H-M   'P 1'
#
loop_
_entity.id
_entity.type
_entity.pdbx_description
1 polymer ?
#
loop_
_entity_poly.entity_id
_entity_poly.type
_entity_poly.pdbx_seq_one_letter_code
_entity_poly.pdbx_strand_id
1 'polypeptide(L)'
;HNSFRRHLPRQMNVTSVDFTMDTLPVRQSSAVSIGRIKPELYKQKSVDSEEGAKEPVETCGKLSFALSYDYEEQALVVRILKALDLPAKDFTGTSDPYVKIYLLPERKKKFQTRVHRKTLNPTFDETFRFPVEYSELCNRKLHFSVYDFDRFTSHDMIGEVVVDNLFELSDLSREAVVWKDILAATT
;
A
#
# COMPACT_ATOMS: atom_id res chain seq x y z
N HIS A 1 36.44 -32.06 31.36
CA HIS A 1 36.91 -30.66 31.24
C HIS A 1 37.82 -30.60 30.02
N ASN A 2 37.29 -30.28 28.84
CA ASN A 2 38.04 -30.34 27.58
C ASN A 2 38.55 -28.94 27.22
N SER A 3 39.84 -28.75 27.40
CA SER A 3 40.59 -27.52 27.06
C SER A 3 41.20 -27.68 25.68
N PHE A 4 40.80 -26.84 24.72
CA PHE A 4 41.50 -26.71 23.44
C PHE A 4 41.83 -25.25 23.16
N ARG A 5 43.14 -24.97 23.26
CA ARG A 5 43.85 -23.73 22.89
C ARG A 5 43.80 -23.55 21.37
N ARG A 6 43.52 -22.34 20.89
CA ARG A 6 43.76 -21.95 19.48
C ARG A 6 44.93 -20.97 19.36
N HIS A 7 45.66 -21.17 18.28
CA HIS A 7 47.01 -20.70 18.00
C HIS A 7 47.04 -19.33 17.30
N LEU A 8 48.10 -18.55 17.53
CA LEU A 8 48.62 -17.50 16.63
C LEU A 8 49.69 -18.11 15.71
N PRO A 9 49.84 -17.61 14.48
CA PRO A 9 51.11 -16.96 14.10
C PRO A 9 50.86 -15.78 13.09
N ARG A 10 51.78 -14.91 12.66
CA ARG A 10 53.25 -14.81 12.70
C ARG A 10 53.66 -13.35 12.38
N GLN A 11 54.87 -12.96 12.76
CA GLN A 11 55.54 -11.67 12.56
C GLN A 11 55.57 -11.13 11.12
N MET A 12 55.63 -9.80 10.99
CA MET A 12 56.21 -9.09 9.85
C MET A 12 57.47 -8.35 10.31
N ASN A 13 58.58 -8.65 9.64
CA ASN A 13 59.90 -8.06 9.88
C ASN A 13 60.07 -6.82 8.98
N VAL A 14 60.66 -5.76 9.52
CA VAL A 14 60.89 -4.48 8.84
C VAL A 14 62.34 -4.43 8.36
N THR A 15 62.58 -4.06 7.11
CA THR A 15 63.90 -3.56 6.67
C THR A 15 63.73 -2.35 5.77
N SER A 16 64.37 -1.28 6.19
CA SER A 16 64.56 0.03 5.57
C SER A 16 65.69 0.00 4.54
N VAL A 17 65.56 0.71 3.41
CA VAL A 17 66.71 1.34 2.72
C VAL A 17 66.31 2.46 1.75
N ASP A 18 67.26 3.38 1.58
CA ASP A 18 67.24 4.76 1.10
C ASP A 18 67.22 5.02 -0.43
N PHE A 19 66.98 6.31 -0.72
CA PHE A 19 67.09 7.10 -1.94
C PHE A 19 68.23 6.75 -2.93
N THR A 20 67.92 6.74 -4.22
CA THR A 20 68.72 7.37 -5.30
C THR A 20 67.86 7.65 -6.54
N MET A 21 68.19 8.74 -7.23
CA MET A 21 67.50 9.34 -8.37
C MET A 21 68.14 8.87 -9.68
N ASP A 22 67.37 8.33 -10.63
CA ASP A 22 67.73 8.37 -12.05
C ASP A 22 66.52 8.07 -12.98
N THR A 23 66.66 8.58 -14.19
CA THR A 23 65.67 8.98 -15.20
C THR A 23 64.84 7.90 -15.94
N LEU A 24 63.69 8.37 -16.46
CA LEU A 24 62.81 7.90 -17.57
C LEU A 24 61.53 7.08 -17.25
N PRO A 25 60.46 7.24 -18.06
CA PRO A 25 59.07 7.09 -17.64
C PRO A 25 58.49 5.71 -17.99
N VAL A 26 57.36 5.35 -17.34
CA VAL A 26 56.14 4.70 -17.91
C VAL A 26 55.37 3.94 -16.83
N ARG A 27 54.03 4.13 -16.87
CA ARG A 27 52.92 3.39 -16.23
C ARG A 27 52.57 3.73 -14.77
N GLN A 28 51.40 4.35 -14.68
CA GLN A 28 50.68 4.78 -13.48
C GLN A 28 50.54 3.65 -12.46
N SER A 29 51.20 3.84 -11.32
CA SER A 29 50.96 3.14 -10.08
C SER A 29 49.78 3.77 -9.34
N SER A 30 48.91 2.90 -8.81
CA SER A 30 47.94 3.22 -7.78
C SER A 30 48.69 3.58 -6.49
N ALA A 31 48.80 4.88 -6.19
CA ALA A 31 49.26 5.38 -4.90
C ALA A 31 48.07 5.86 -4.06
N VAL A 32 48.11 5.45 -2.80
CA VAL A 32 47.11 5.62 -1.76
C VAL A 32 46.85 7.12 -1.50
N SER A 33 45.58 7.53 -1.48
CA SER A 33 45.13 8.83 -0.97
C SER A 33 44.04 8.59 0.08
N ILE A 34 44.45 8.12 1.26
CA ILE A 34 43.62 8.20 2.46
C ILE A 34 43.42 9.70 2.74
N GLY A 35 42.17 10.16 2.74
CA GLY A 35 41.81 11.47 3.29
C GLY A 35 41.36 12.57 2.31
N ARG A 36 40.74 12.24 1.15
CA ARG A 36 39.92 13.24 0.45
C ARG A 36 38.49 13.21 0.97
N ILE A 37 38.17 14.17 1.83
CA ILE A 37 36.78 14.47 2.18
C ILE A 37 36.04 14.80 0.89
N LYS A 38 34.97 14.05 0.56
CA LYS A 38 34.10 14.35 -0.59
C LYS A 38 33.14 15.48 -0.19
N PRO A 39 33.25 16.69 -0.78
CA PRO A 39 32.40 17.82 -0.41
C PRO A 39 30.91 17.57 -0.71
N GLU A 40 30.60 16.63 -1.61
CA GLU A 40 29.22 16.19 -1.92
C GLU A 40 28.47 15.63 -0.68
N LEU A 41 29.17 15.10 0.33
CA LEU A 41 28.56 14.58 1.56
C LEU A 41 28.14 15.68 2.55
N TYR A 42 28.60 16.93 2.36
CA TYR A 42 28.25 18.09 3.17
C TYR A 42 27.26 19.01 2.47
N LYS A 43 26.56 18.51 1.45
CA LYS A 43 25.41 19.22 0.88
C LYS A 43 24.29 19.21 1.92
N GLN A 44 24.36 20.20 2.78
CA GLN A 44 23.35 20.57 3.75
C GLN A 44 22.02 20.65 3.00
N LYS A 45 21.12 19.69 3.26
CA LYS A 45 19.71 19.82 2.86
C LYS A 45 19.25 21.13 3.50
N SER A 46 19.06 22.15 2.67
CA SER A 46 18.34 23.34 3.07
C SER A 46 17.02 22.86 3.64
N VAL A 47 16.78 23.22 4.90
CA VAL A 47 15.52 23.05 5.60
C VAL A 47 14.53 23.96 4.87
N ASP A 48 13.90 23.43 3.84
CA ASP A 48 12.73 24.04 3.23
C ASP A 48 11.57 23.09 3.54
N SER A 49 10.77 23.55 4.50
CA SER A 49 9.39 23.17 4.81
C SER A 49 8.96 21.76 4.39
N GLU A 50 8.93 20.84 5.35
CA GLU A 50 8.19 19.58 5.21
C GLU A 50 6.68 19.86 5.13
N GLU A 51 6.20 20.26 3.95
CA GLU A 51 4.85 19.95 3.52
C GLU A 51 4.95 18.56 2.89
N GLY A 52 4.53 17.54 3.64
CA GLY A 52 4.75 16.14 3.34
C GLY A 52 4.43 15.78 1.89
N ALA A 53 5.47 15.44 1.13
CA ALA A 53 5.34 14.78 -0.15
C ALA A 53 4.68 13.41 0.11
N LYS A 54 3.35 13.37 0.01
CA LYS A 54 2.63 12.11 -0.12
C LYS A 54 3.14 11.45 -1.38
N GLU A 55 3.86 10.34 -1.23
CA GLU A 55 4.03 9.34 -2.29
C GLU A 55 2.71 9.22 -3.06
N PRO A 56 2.69 9.24 -4.41
CA PRO A 56 1.44 9.13 -5.15
C PRO A 56 0.76 7.84 -4.76
N VAL A 57 -0.35 7.93 -4.03
CA VAL A 57 -1.15 6.76 -3.66
C VAL A 57 -1.69 6.19 -4.96
N GLU A 58 -1.17 5.03 -5.35
CA GLU A 58 -1.56 4.39 -6.59
C GLU A 58 -3.05 4.00 -6.50
N THR A 59 -3.86 4.48 -7.45
CA THR A 59 -5.30 4.21 -7.48
C THR A 59 -5.61 3.08 -8.45
N CYS A 60 -6.37 2.09 -8.01
CA CYS A 60 -6.74 0.89 -8.78
C CYS A 60 -8.19 0.95 -9.28
N GLY A 61 -8.56 2.08 -9.88
CA GLY A 61 -9.91 2.32 -10.39
C GLY A 61 -10.81 3.07 -9.40
N LYS A 62 -12.12 3.04 -9.66
CA LYS A 62 -13.14 3.76 -8.87
C LYS A 62 -14.28 2.84 -8.48
N LEU A 63 -14.80 3.00 -7.27
CA LEU A 63 -15.98 2.32 -6.77
C LEU A 63 -17.15 3.32 -6.64
N SER A 64 -18.31 2.93 -7.16
CA SER A 64 -19.58 3.64 -6.98
C SER A 64 -20.51 2.86 -6.06
N PHE A 65 -21.03 3.54 -5.06
CA PHE A 65 -21.97 2.98 -4.11
C PHE A 65 -22.95 4.07 -3.66
N ALA A 66 -24.07 3.66 -3.09
CA ALA A 66 -25.02 4.56 -2.46
C ALA A 66 -25.24 4.22 -0.99
N LEU A 67 -25.49 5.24 -0.20
CA LEU A 67 -25.74 5.14 1.23
C LEU A 67 -27.06 5.80 1.58
N SER A 68 -27.85 5.14 2.43
CA SER A 68 -29.02 5.69 3.09
C SER A 68 -29.21 5.02 4.44
N TYR A 69 -29.95 5.66 5.34
CA TYR A 69 -30.32 5.06 6.61
C TYR A 69 -31.81 4.69 6.62
N ASP A 70 -32.10 3.46 7.02
CA ASP A 70 -33.46 2.98 7.23
C ASP A 70 -33.82 3.14 8.71
N TYR A 71 -34.69 4.11 9.02
CA TYR A 71 -35.11 4.42 10.38
C TYR A 71 -36.11 3.40 10.94
N GLU A 72 -36.84 2.67 10.08
CA GLU A 72 -37.80 1.66 10.51
C GLU A 72 -37.08 0.40 10.98
N GLU A 73 -36.09 -0.05 10.20
CA GLU A 73 -35.28 -1.24 10.48
C GLU A 73 -34.02 -0.95 11.31
N GLN A 74 -33.78 0.32 11.66
CA GLN A 74 -32.58 0.79 12.36
C GLN A 74 -31.27 0.25 11.74
N ALA A 75 -31.13 0.46 10.43
CA ALA A 75 -30.03 -0.13 9.67
C ALA A 75 -29.43 0.84 8.65
N LEU A 76 -28.10 0.81 8.53
CA LEU A 76 -27.40 1.45 7.43
C LEU A 76 -27.56 0.60 6.17
N VAL A 77 -28.13 1.20 5.13
CA VAL A 77 -28.30 0.58 3.82
C VAL A 77 -27.14 1.01 2.92
N VAL A 78 -26.42 0.02 2.41
CA VAL A 78 -25.26 0.20 1.54
C VAL A 78 -25.54 -0.51 0.23
N ARG A 79 -25.62 0.23 -0.87
CA ARG A 79 -25.82 -0.35 -2.21
C ARG A 79 -24.56 -0.20 -3.03
N ILE A 80 -23.95 -1.32 -3.42
CA ILE A 80 -22.80 -1.32 -4.32
C ILE A 80 -23.32 -1.30 -5.75
N LEU A 81 -23.00 -0.26 -6.50
CA LEU A 81 -23.54 -0.06 -7.84
C LEU A 81 -22.62 -0.67 -8.88
N LYS A 82 -21.41 -0.15 -9.01
CA LYS A 82 -20.43 -0.56 -10.02
C LYS A 82 -19.02 -0.14 -9.64
N ALA A 83 -18.03 -0.75 -10.27
CA ALA A 83 -16.66 -0.25 -10.28
C ALA A 83 -16.21 0.03 -11.71
N LEU A 84 -15.21 0.90 -11.87
CA LEU A 84 -14.63 1.29 -13.15
C LEU A 84 -13.11 1.19 -13.09
N ASP A 85 -12.52 0.86 -14.25
CA ASP A 85 -11.08 0.87 -14.48
C ASP A 85 -10.27 0.06 -13.47
N LEU A 86 -10.78 -1.12 -13.08
CA LEU A 86 -10.04 -2.04 -12.22
C LEU A 86 -8.81 -2.58 -12.96
N PRO A 87 -7.68 -2.84 -12.27
CA PRO A 87 -6.52 -3.46 -12.88
C PRO A 87 -6.82 -4.92 -13.22
N ALA A 88 -6.26 -5.40 -14.32
CA ALA A 88 -6.27 -6.83 -14.64
C ALA A 88 -5.26 -7.55 -13.75
N LYS A 89 -5.72 -8.49 -12.91
CA LYS A 89 -4.87 -9.35 -12.10
C LYS A 89 -4.72 -10.76 -12.69
N ASP A 90 -5.67 -11.21 -13.51
CA ASP A 90 -5.56 -12.50 -14.21
C ASP A 90 -4.55 -12.44 -15.37
N PHE A 91 -3.89 -13.57 -15.64
CA PHE A 91 -3.10 -13.79 -16.86
C PHE A 91 -3.89 -13.59 -18.16
N THR A 92 -5.22 -13.65 -18.09
CA THR A 92 -6.10 -13.45 -19.25
C THR A 92 -6.29 -11.97 -19.62
N GLY A 93 -5.72 -11.05 -18.84
CA GLY A 93 -5.87 -9.60 -19.05
C GLY A 93 -7.20 -9.05 -18.54
N THR A 94 -7.91 -9.81 -17.69
CA THR A 94 -9.13 -9.37 -17.00
C THR A 94 -9.01 -9.61 -15.49
N SER A 95 -10.12 -9.42 -14.78
CA SER A 95 -10.29 -9.87 -13.40
C SER A 95 -11.71 -10.43 -13.24
N ASP A 96 -11.90 -11.23 -12.20
CA ASP A 96 -13.17 -11.71 -11.67
C ASP A 96 -13.52 -10.93 -10.36
N PRO A 97 -13.83 -9.61 -10.41
CA PRO A 97 -13.94 -8.78 -9.22
C PRO A 97 -15.14 -9.08 -8.32
N TYR A 98 -14.93 -8.93 -7.00
CA TYR A 98 -15.96 -8.86 -5.97
C TYR A 98 -15.56 -7.93 -4.82
N VAL A 99 -16.55 -7.41 -4.08
CA VAL A 99 -16.34 -6.46 -2.97
C VAL A 99 -16.75 -7.10 -1.65
N LYS A 100 -15.88 -6.99 -0.64
CA LYS A 100 -16.21 -7.25 0.76
C LYS A 100 -16.46 -5.94 1.48
N ILE A 101 -17.49 -5.92 2.32
CA ILE A 101 -17.95 -4.70 3.00
C ILE A 101 -17.94 -4.96 4.50
N TYR A 102 -17.32 -4.07 5.26
CA TYR A 102 -17.23 -4.11 6.71
C TYR A 102 -17.70 -2.81 7.31
N LEU A 103 -18.44 -2.88 8.41
CA LEU A 103 -18.77 -1.73 9.24
C LEU A 103 -17.90 -1.76 10.51
N LEU A 104 -16.77 -1.07 10.44
CA LEU A 104 -15.80 -1.03 11.53
C LEU A 104 -16.37 -0.26 12.74
N PRO A 105 -15.99 -0.65 13.98
CA PRO A 105 -14.95 -1.62 14.33
C PRO A 105 -15.37 -3.11 14.23
N GLU A 106 -16.64 -3.40 13.92
CA GLU A 106 -17.16 -4.77 13.91
C GLU A 106 -16.73 -5.54 12.66
N ARG A 107 -15.54 -6.17 12.70
CA ARG A 107 -15.01 -6.96 11.57
C ARG A 107 -15.68 -8.32 11.35
N LYS A 108 -16.47 -8.82 12.31
CA LYS A 108 -17.11 -10.15 12.23
C LYS A 108 -18.26 -10.17 11.23
N LYS A 109 -19.08 -9.12 11.22
CA LYS A 109 -20.18 -8.97 10.27
C LYS A 109 -19.62 -8.36 8.99
N LYS A 110 -19.64 -9.14 7.92
CA LYS A 110 -19.21 -8.72 6.60
C LYS A 110 -20.23 -9.15 5.57
N PHE A 111 -20.43 -8.30 4.58
CA PHE A 111 -21.15 -8.66 3.38
C PHE A 111 -20.18 -8.83 2.22
N GLN A 112 -20.61 -9.59 1.22
CA GLN A 112 -19.84 -9.83 0.02
C GLN A 112 -20.77 -9.79 -1.17
N THR A 113 -20.36 -9.10 -2.23
CA THR A 113 -21.04 -9.15 -3.52
C THR A 113 -20.82 -10.50 -4.21
N ARG A 114 -21.60 -10.73 -5.26
CA ARG A 114 -21.31 -11.75 -6.25
C ARG A 114 -20.00 -11.43 -6.97
N VAL A 115 -19.39 -12.49 -7.48
CA VAL A 115 -18.21 -12.42 -8.34
C VAL A 115 -18.68 -12.16 -9.76
N HIS A 116 -18.17 -11.10 -10.39
CA HIS A 116 -18.42 -10.80 -11.79
C HIS A 116 -17.22 -11.25 -12.61
N ARG A 117 -17.43 -12.09 -13.62
CA ARG A 117 -16.32 -12.73 -14.32
C ARG A 117 -15.81 -11.93 -15.52
N LYS A 118 -14.50 -11.94 -15.72
CA LYS A 118 -13.77 -11.38 -16.87
C LYS A 118 -14.17 -9.94 -17.18
N THR A 119 -14.18 -9.08 -16.16
CA THR A 119 -14.56 -7.68 -16.31
C THR A 119 -13.73 -6.77 -15.41
N LEU A 120 -13.31 -5.63 -15.96
CA LEU A 120 -12.66 -4.55 -15.23
C LEU A 120 -13.65 -3.44 -14.82
N ASN A 121 -14.91 -3.57 -15.26
CA ASN A 121 -15.98 -2.60 -15.03
C ASN A 121 -17.26 -3.32 -14.55
N PRO A 122 -17.21 -4.03 -13.41
CA PRO A 122 -18.35 -4.79 -12.92
C PRO A 122 -19.51 -3.87 -12.52
N THR A 123 -20.73 -4.28 -12.85
CA THR A 123 -21.97 -3.69 -12.31
C THR A 123 -22.56 -4.68 -11.33
N PHE A 124 -22.44 -4.38 -10.04
CA PHE A 124 -22.88 -5.23 -8.94
C PHE A 124 -24.38 -5.09 -8.70
N ASP A 125 -24.85 -3.84 -8.51
CA ASP A 125 -26.22 -3.48 -8.13
C ASP A 125 -26.79 -4.32 -6.96
N GLU A 126 -26.01 -4.45 -5.89
CA GLU A 126 -26.35 -5.25 -4.71
C GLU A 126 -26.52 -4.37 -3.47
N THR A 127 -27.59 -4.62 -2.69
CA THR A 127 -27.91 -3.87 -1.47
C THR A 127 -27.69 -4.72 -0.22
N PHE A 128 -26.98 -4.14 0.75
CA PHE A 128 -26.65 -4.74 2.04
C PHE A 128 -27.16 -3.86 3.18
N ARG A 129 -27.53 -4.48 4.29
CA ARG A 129 -28.06 -3.80 5.47
C ARG A 129 -27.23 -4.13 6.69
N PHE A 130 -26.70 -3.12 7.35
CA PHE A 130 -25.99 -3.26 8.62
C PHE A 130 -26.90 -2.78 9.75
N PRO A 131 -27.39 -3.68 10.63
CA PRO A 131 -28.15 -3.26 11.82
C PRO A 131 -27.25 -2.43 12.74
N VAL A 132 -27.57 -1.15 12.90
CA VAL A 132 -26.80 -0.18 13.70
C VAL A 132 -27.67 1.03 14.01
N GLU A 133 -27.63 1.50 15.26
CA GLU A 133 -28.35 2.72 15.63
C GLU A 133 -27.77 3.95 14.94
N TYR A 134 -28.64 4.90 14.58
CA TYR A 134 -28.26 6.14 13.92
C TYR A 134 -27.23 6.95 14.71
N SER A 135 -27.38 6.96 16.04
CA SER A 135 -26.47 7.61 17.00
C SER A 135 -25.05 7.03 16.98
N GLU A 136 -24.90 5.74 16.67
CA GLU A 136 -23.59 5.08 16.65
C GLU A 136 -22.82 5.34 15.36
N LEU A 137 -23.49 5.71 14.27
CA LEU A 137 -22.88 5.86 12.94
C LEU A 137 -21.72 6.85 12.91
N CYS A 138 -21.72 7.87 13.78
CA CYS A 138 -20.64 8.87 13.85
C CYS A 138 -19.30 8.26 14.27
N ASN A 139 -19.32 7.10 14.93
CA ASN A 139 -18.13 6.37 15.38
C ASN A 139 -17.85 5.13 14.52
N ARG A 140 -18.61 4.93 13.44
CA ARG A 140 -18.46 3.78 12.53
C ARG A 140 -17.73 4.21 11.27
N LYS A 141 -17.00 3.25 10.69
CA LYS A 141 -16.31 3.45 9.40
C LYS A 141 -16.73 2.36 8.44
N LEU A 142 -17.07 2.73 7.22
CA LEU A 142 -17.42 1.78 6.19
C LEU A 142 -16.17 1.45 5.36
N HIS A 143 -15.81 0.17 5.33
CA HIS A 143 -14.60 -0.31 4.66
C HIS A 143 -14.98 -1.28 3.56
N PHE A 144 -14.62 -0.93 2.34
CA PHE A 144 -14.77 -1.76 1.16
C PHE A 144 -13.42 -2.32 0.77
N SER A 145 -13.33 -3.62 0.59
CA SER A 145 -12.15 -4.30 0.07
C SER A 145 -12.50 -4.97 -1.24
N VAL A 146 -11.85 -4.56 -2.33
CA VAL A 146 -12.07 -5.08 -3.67
C VAL A 146 -11.04 -6.18 -3.93
N TYR A 147 -11.51 -7.33 -4.39
CA TYR A 147 -10.69 -8.51 -4.65
C TYR A 147 -10.95 -9.04 -6.05
N ASP A 148 -9.94 -9.70 -6.60
CA ASP A 148 -10.07 -10.61 -7.72
C ASP A 148 -10.32 -12.04 -7.21
N PHE A 149 -11.27 -12.74 -7.82
CA PHE A 149 -11.59 -14.12 -7.47
C PHE A 149 -10.76 -15.09 -8.30
N ASP A 150 -9.93 -15.87 -7.64
CA ASP A 150 -9.18 -16.95 -8.25
C ASP A 150 -9.73 -18.33 -7.91
N ARG A 151 -9.90 -19.18 -8.93
CA ARG A 151 -10.41 -20.55 -8.73
C ARG A 151 -9.38 -21.49 -8.09
N PHE A 152 -8.10 -21.29 -8.40
CA PHE A 152 -7.04 -22.25 -8.07
C PHE A 152 -5.96 -21.67 -7.15
N THR A 153 -5.95 -20.36 -6.93
CA THR A 153 -4.98 -19.63 -6.10
C THR A 153 -5.70 -18.82 -5.02
N SER A 154 -4.94 -18.19 -4.13
CA SER A 154 -5.48 -17.18 -3.22
C SER A 154 -6.01 -15.98 -4.01
N HIS A 155 -7.12 -15.42 -3.57
CA HIS A 155 -7.73 -14.25 -4.19
C HIS A 155 -6.83 -13.01 -4.03
N ASP A 156 -6.55 -12.33 -5.14
CA ASP A 156 -5.73 -11.12 -5.13
C ASP A 156 -6.51 -9.91 -4.62
N MET A 157 -5.90 -9.15 -3.70
CA MET A 157 -6.46 -7.87 -3.28
C MET A 157 -6.17 -6.82 -4.35
N ILE A 158 -7.23 -6.21 -4.89
CA ILE A 158 -7.10 -5.11 -5.85
C ILE A 158 -6.84 -3.80 -5.09
N GLY A 159 -7.63 -3.56 -4.05
CA GLY A 159 -7.50 -2.36 -3.25
C GLY A 159 -8.64 -2.17 -2.28
N GLU A 160 -8.71 -0.99 -1.67
CA GLU A 160 -9.69 -0.66 -0.65
C GLU A 160 -10.21 0.78 -0.73
N VAL A 161 -11.39 0.97 -0.15
CA VAL A 161 -12.01 2.27 0.07
C VAL A 161 -12.44 2.33 1.53
N VAL A 162 -11.95 3.32 2.27
CA VAL A 162 -12.34 3.57 3.65
C VAL A 162 -13.13 4.88 3.72
N VAL A 163 -14.28 4.82 4.37
CA VAL A 163 -15.17 5.95 4.62
C VAL A 163 -15.31 6.13 6.13
N ASP A 164 -14.74 7.21 6.64
CA ASP A 164 -14.74 7.50 8.08
C ASP A 164 -15.94 8.33 8.53
N ASN A 165 -16.20 9.47 7.86
CA ASN A 165 -17.32 10.32 8.19
C ASN A 165 -18.49 10.08 7.23
N LEU A 166 -19.37 9.16 7.59
CA LEU A 166 -20.52 8.78 6.77
C LEU A 166 -21.47 9.95 6.49
N PHE A 167 -21.62 10.88 7.45
CA PHE A 167 -22.49 12.06 7.33
C PHE A 167 -21.94 13.14 6.40
N GLU A 168 -20.62 13.24 6.25
CA GLU A 168 -20.01 14.15 5.28
C GLU A 168 -20.20 13.66 3.83
N LEU A 169 -20.30 12.35 3.62
CA LEU A 169 -20.44 11.78 2.28
C LEU A 169 -21.89 11.72 1.80
N SER A 170 -22.84 11.57 2.71
CA SER A 170 -24.27 11.51 2.41
C SER A 170 -25.05 12.01 3.61
N ASP A 171 -26.12 12.76 3.36
CA ASP A 171 -27.10 13.15 4.39
C ASP A 171 -27.84 11.93 4.98
N LEU A 172 -27.69 10.74 4.38
CA LEU A 172 -28.31 9.46 4.73
C LEU A 172 -29.86 9.45 4.70
N SER A 173 -30.50 10.63 4.71
CA SER A 173 -31.93 10.87 4.58
C SER A 173 -32.48 10.42 3.22
N ARG A 174 -31.61 10.39 2.20
CA ARG A 174 -31.92 9.95 0.84
C ARG A 174 -30.76 9.13 0.30
N GLU A 175 -31.09 8.22 -0.61
CA GLU A 175 -30.08 7.49 -1.37
C GLU A 175 -29.23 8.47 -2.20
N ALA A 176 -27.97 8.62 -1.83
CA ALA A 176 -27.01 9.44 -2.56
C ALA A 176 -25.92 8.55 -3.15
N VAL A 177 -25.67 8.71 -4.45
CA VAL A 177 -24.60 7.99 -5.16
C VAL A 177 -23.27 8.69 -4.93
N VAL A 178 -22.31 7.95 -4.40
CA VAL A 178 -20.95 8.40 -4.10
C VAL A 178 -19.98 7.65 -5.00
N TRP A 179 -18.95 8.36 -5.44
CA TRP A 179 -17.78 7.80 -6.13
C TRP A 179 -16.54 7.98 -5.27
N LYS A 180 -15.74 6.93 -5.15
CA LYS A 180 -14.45 6.95 -4.45
C LYS A 180 -13.40 6.21 -5.27
N ASP A 181 -12.18 6.73 -5.24
CA ASP A 181 -11.02 6.05 -5.80
C ASP A 181 -10.68 4.84 -4.93
N ILE A 182 -10.37 3.72 -5.57
CA ILE A 182 -9.91 2.51 -4.91
C ILE A 182 -8.41 2.68 -4.68
N LEU A 183 -7.98 2.69 -3.44
CA LEU A 183 -6.57 2.81 -3.08
C LEU A 183 -5.92 1.44 -3.23
N ALA A 184 -4.79 1.36 -3.92
CA ALA A 184 -4.03 0.12 -4.05
C ALA A 184 -3.69 -0.45 -2.67
N ALA A 185 -3.80 -1.76 -2.51
CA ALA A 185 -3.29 -2.43 -1.33
C ALA A 185 -1.76 -2.34 -1.36
N THR A 186 -1.16 -1.61 -0.41
CA THR A 186 0.30 -1.60 -0.23
C THR A 186 0.73 -3.04 0.10
N THR A 187 1.42 -3.68 -0.85
CA THR A 187 1.98 -5.02 -0.69
C THR A 187 3.28 -4.99 0.09
#